data_AF-A0A6L6L5W6-F1
#
_entry.id   AF-A0A6L6L5W6-F1
#
_cell.length_a   1.000
_cell.length_b   1.000
_cell.length_c   1.000
_cell.angle_alpha   90.00
_cell.angle_beta   90.00
_cell.angle_gamma   90.00
#
_symmetry.space_group_name_H-M   'P 1'
#
loop_
_entity.id
_entity.type
_entity.pdbx_description
1 polymer ?
#
loop_
_entity_poly.entity_id
_entity_poly.type
_entity_poly.pdbx_seq_one_letter_code
_entity_poly.pdbx_strand_id
1 'polypeptide(L)'
;MKQINKIVILSDENTTLIGRQFGKLAKKLLQQRKIEVYDLTLNITENIADAVYQFDRIGLEINPDLLIVTDFACIGMQSPEEEPLYNDMTIPVIHVLFRRPWEYHTFMIWRCNFIDRFYILVPEDVSHVRKYYHKILNVKSLKEDLFGSDVRDIWSMEHDEKILEQIYITLPDYVKVLGERWKAIMDQKKTSGEEDTLQRCLTEIGFVCSDEEYLDILFMMQSVFLLYHKIQHPVDQKKVVLQEAVMETMLDEFLNTEFQVSLL
;
A
#
# COMPACT_ATOMS: atom_id res chain seq x y z
N MET A 1 22.78 -19.14 -3.78
CA MET A 1 21.72 -18.26 -3.24
C MET A 1 22.29 -17.52 -2.04
N LYS A 2 22.14 -16.19 -1.97
CA LYS A 2 22.50 -15.44 -0.75
C LYS A 2 21.44 -15.78 0.30
N GLN A 3 21.89 -16.30 1.45
CA GLN A 3 21.00 -16.60 2.56
C GLN A 3 20.59 -15.28 3.22
N ILE A 4 19.29 -15.04 3.37
CA ILE A 4 18.75 -13.87 4.09
C ILE A 4 18.82 -14.17 5.59
N ASN A 5 19.66 -13.44 6.31
CA ASN A 5 19.86 -13.64 7.75
C ASN A 5 19.55 -12.38 8.56
N LYS A 6 19.60 -11.19 7.94
CA LYS A 6 19.33 -9.91 8.59
C LYS A 6 18.27 -9.12 7.82
N ILE A 7 17.20 -8.72 8.50
CA ILE A 7 16.08 -7.99 7.91
C ILE A 7 15.81 -6.73 8.73
N VAL A 8 15.49 -5.63 8.04
CA VAL A 8 14.86 -4.47 8.66
C VAL A 8 13.39 -4.44 8.25
N ILE A 9 12.51 -4.26 9.22
CA ILE A 9 11.10 -3.92 9.00
C ILE A 9 10.96 -2.44 9.33
N LEU A 10 10.53 -1.64 8.36
CA LEU A 10 10.46 -0.20 8.43
C LEU A 10 9.01 0.28 8.35
N SER A 11 8.65 1.12 9.32
CA SER A 11 7.37 1.80 9.46
C SER A 11 7.58 3.26 9.89
N ASP A 12 6.54 4.06 9.79
CA ASP A 12 6.52 5.45 10.25
C ASP A 12 5.16 5.83 10.88
N GLU A 13 5.00 7.10 11.24
CA GLU A 13 3.76 7.62 11.81
C GLU A 13 2.55 7.51 10.87
N ASN A 14 2.77 7.48 9.55
CA ASN A 14 1.74 7.42 8.52
C ASN A 14 1.34 5.98 8.12
N THR A 15 2.12 5.00 8.55
CA THR A 15 1.85 3.58 8.36
C THR A 15 0.52 3.20 9.01
N THR A 16 -0.33 2.49 8.25
CA THR A 16 -1.65 2.03 8.67
C THR A 16 -1.59 1.13 9.90
N LEU A 17 -2.68 1.05 10.67
CA LEU A 17 -2.77 0.13 11.80
C LEU A 17 -2.54 -1.31 11.36
N ILE A 18 -3.13 -1.71 10.22
CA ILE A 18 -2.93 -3.04 9.64
C ILE A 18 -1.47 -3.26 9.22
N GLY A 19 -0.82 -2.28 8.58
CA GLY A 19 0.60 -2.35 8.26
C GLY A 19 1.48 -2.56 9.50
N ARG A 20 1.18 -1.89 10.61
CA ARG A 20 1.87 -2.10 11.89
C ARG A 20 1.62 -3.49 12.48
N GLN A 21 0.39 -4.01 12.39
CA GLN A 21 0.08 -5.37 12.81
C GLN A 21 0.83 -6.41 11.97
N PHE A 22 0.90 -6.20 10.66
CA PHE A 22 1.67 -7.02 9.74
C PHE A 22 3.15 -7.03 10.12
N GLY A 23 3.76 -5.85 10.33
CA GLY A 23 5.17 -5.75 10.74
C GLY A 23 5.47 -6.50 12.04
N LYS A 24 4.59 -6.39 13.04
CA LYS A 24 4.72 -7.12 14.32
C LYS A 24 4.65 -8.64 14.13
N LEU A 25 3.72 -9.13 13.32
CA LEU A 25 3.60 -10.56 13.05
C LEU A 25 4.78 -11.06 12.21
N ALA A 26 5.20 -10.31 11.19
CA ALA A 26 6.37 -10.60 10.37
C ALA A 26 7.61 -10.79 11.24
N LYS A 27 7.88 -9.82 12.14
CA LYS A 27 8.99 -9.87 13.09
C LYS A 27 8.95 -11.15 13.93
N LYS A 28 7.80 -11.44 14.56
CA LYS A 28 7.63 -12.65 15.39
C LYS A 28 7.99 -13.92 14.61
N LEU A 29 7.43 -14.09 13.42
CA LEU A 29 7.63 -15.31 12.62
C LEU A 29 9.07 -15.42 12.07
N LEU A 30 9.67 -14.31 11.64
CA LEU A 30 11.06 -14.27 11.17
C LEU A 30 12.05 -14.58 12.31
N GLN A 31 11.83 -14.06 13.52
CA GLN A 31 12.65 -14.36 14.68
C GLN A 31 12.56 -15.84 15.11
N GLN A 32 11.37 -16.47 14.98
CA GLN A 32 11.22 -17.92 15.20
C GLN A 32 12.06 -18.75 14.22
N ARG A 33 12.31 -18.21 13.02
CA ARG A 33 13.20 -18.79 12.00
C ARG A 33 14.68 -18.45 12.22
N LYS A 34 15.03 -17.81 13.35
CA LYS A 34 16.39 -17.38 13.72
C LYS A 34 16.99 -16.34 12.77
N ILE A 35 16.13 -15.55 12.10
CA ILE A 35 16.55 -14.39 11.32
C ILE A 35 16.67 -13.21 12.28
N GLU A 36 17.75 -12.45 12.16
CA GLU A 36 17.95 -11.20 12.88
C GLU A 36 17.03 -10.13 12.30
N VAL A 37 16.12 -9.58 13.13
CA VAL A 37 15.14 -8.59 12.69
C VAL A 37 15.28 -7.30 13.49
N TYR A 38 15.54 -6.22 12.77
CA TYR A 38 15.49 -4.85 13.26
C TYR A 38 14.12 -4.27 12.93
N ASP A 39 13.43 -3.75 13.94
CA ASP A 39 12.09 -3.20 13.83
C ASP A 39 12.18 -1.70 14.09
N LEU A 40 12.07 -0.91 13.03
CA LEU A 40 12.25 0.53 13.05
C LEU A 40 10.92 1.22 12.75
N THR A 41 10.47 2.03 13.71
CA THR A 41 9.36 2.97 13.53
C THR A 41 9.92 4.37 13.65
N LEU A 42 9.92 5.11 12.55
CA LEU A 42 10.44 6.46 12.48
C LEU A 42 9.31 7.47 12.72
N ASN A 43 9.66 8.65 13.24
CA ASN A 43 8.72 9.75 13.42
C ASN A 43 9.26 10.99 12.71
N ILE A 44 8.82 11.18 11.47
CA ILE A 44 9.32 12.20 10.55
C ILE A 44 8.82 13.60 10.98
N THR A 45 7.59 13.68 11.45
CA THR A 45 6.89 14.92 11.83
C THR A 45 7.38 15.51 13.14
N GLU A 46 7.67 14.70 14.15
CA GLU A 46 8.16 15.20 15.44
C GLU A 46 9.67 15.52 15.41
N ASN A 47 10.47 14.73 14.69
CA ASN A 47 11.92 14.93 14.66
C ASN A 47 12.57 14.39 13.38
N ILE A 48 12.51 15.18 12.31
CA ILE A 48 13.08 14.81 11.00
C ILE A 48 14.58 14.49 11.07
N ALA A 49 15.36 15.17 11.92
CA ALA A 49 16.80 14.94 12.02
C ALA A 49 17.12 13.56 12.61
N ASP A 50 16.39 13.14 13.65
CA ASP A 50 16.51 11.77 14.17
C ASP A 50 15.97 10.75 13.16
N ALA A 51 14.83 11.01 12.51
CA ALA A 51 14.29 10.10 11.49
C ALA A 51 15.28 9.86 10.33
N VAL A 52 15.91 10.92 9.82
CA VAL A 52 16.98 10.81 8.80
C VAL A 52 18.15 9.99 9.33
N TYR A 53 18.63 10.29 10.55
CA TYR A 53 19.71 9.52 11.17
C TYR A 53 19.35 8.03 11.32
N GLN A 54 18.15 7.70 11.82
CA GLN A 54 17.70 6.30 11.94
C GLN A 54 17.59 5.61 10.57
N PHE A 55 17.17 6.34 9.53
CA PHE A 55 17.07 5.81 8.18
C PHE A 55 18.45 5.51 7.59
N ASP A 56 19.39 6.45 7.67
CA ASP A 56 20.75 6.28 7.14
C ASP A 56 21.48 5.10 7.79
N ARG A 57 21.24 4.86 9.09
CA ARG A 57 21.77 3.72 9.82
C ARG A 57 21.37 2.36 9.21
N ILE A 58 20.26 2.28 8.48
CA ILE A 58 19.85 1.04 7.79
C ILE A 58 20.95 0.60 6.81
N GLY A 59 21.41 1.51 5.95
CA GLY A 59 22.47 1.23 4.98
C GLY A 59 23.87 1.22 5.59
N LEU A 60 24.15 2.16 6.50
CA LEU A 60 25.51 2.42 6.99
C LEU A 60 25.95 1.51 8.14
N GLU A 61 25.04 1.17 9.06
CA GLU A 61 25.36 0.42 10.28
C GLU A 61 24.74 -0.98 10.30
N ILE A 62 23.45 -1.08 10.01
CA ILE A 62 22.70 -2.33 10.09
C ILE A 62 23.09 -3.23 8.91
N ASN A 63 23.10 -2.66 7.70
CA ASN A 63 23.38 -3.33 6.44
C ASN A 63 22.61 -4.65 6.28
N PRO A 64 21.26 -4.60 6.24
CA PRO A 64 20.41 -5.79 6.15
C PRO A 64 20.52 -6.46 4.78
N ASP A 65 20.16 -7.75 4.73
CA ASP A 65 20.04 -8.50 3.48
C ASP A 65 18.75 -8.16 2.72
N LEU A 66 17.73 -7.68 3.44
CA LEU A 66 16.40 -7.34 2.92
C LEU A 66 15.77 -6.23 3.78
N LEU A 67 15.14 -5.26 3.12
CA LEU A 67 14.30 -4.25 3.75
C LEU A 67 12.83 -4.54 3.45
N ILE A 68 11.99 -4.62 4.47
CA ILE A 68 10.53 -4.69 4.33
C ILE A 68 9.96 -3.35 4.77
N VAL A 69 9.24 -2.67 3.87
CA VAL A 69 8.69 -1.33 4.11
C VAL A 69 7.18 -1.40 4.05
N THR A 70 6.52 -1.01 5.13
CA THR A 70 5.05 -0.93 5.17
C THR A 70 4.58 0.45 4.73
N ASP A 71 3.59 0.51 3.85
CA ASP A 71 2.89 1.72 3.42
C ASP A 71 3.79 2.87 2.94
N PHE A 72 4.89 2.53 2.27
CA PHE A 72 5.90 3.51 1.85
C PHE A 72 6.39 4.39 3.01
N ALA A 73 6.54 3.81 4.20
CA ALA A 73 7.13 4.53 5.32
C ALA A 73 8.40 5.27 4.90
N CYS A 74 8.62 6.50 5.36
CA CYS A 74 9.83 7.27 5.09
C CYS A 74 10.11 7.64 3.62
N ILE A 75 9.22 7.31 2.68
CA ILE A 75 9.48 7.48 1.24
C ILE A 75 9.69 8.94 0.82
N GLY A 76 8.98 9.85 1.51
CA GLY A 76 8.99 11.29 1.27
C GLY A 76 10.13 12.03 1.99
N MET A 77 10.99 11.32 2.73
CA MET A 77 12.18 11.93 3.30
C MET A 77 13.20 12.22 2.19
N GLN A 78 13.80 13.40 2.30
CA GLN A 78 14.85 13.88 1.42
C GLN A 78 16.15 14.04 2.22
N SER A 79 17.29 13.84 1.56
CA SER A 79 18.60 14.15 2.10
C SER A 79 18.76 15.67 2.28
N PRO A 80 19.82 16.14 2.97
CA PRO A 80 20.18 17.55 3.00
C PRO A 80 20.37 18.19 1.62
N GLU A 81 20.72 17.39 0.61
CA GLU A 81 20.85 17.77 -0.81
C GLU A 81 19.52 17.67 -1.59
N GLU A 82 18.39 17.47 -0.89
CA GLU A 82 17.04 17.31 -1.44
C GLU A 82 16.83 16.01 -2.26
N GLU A 83 17.79 15.08 -2.25
CA GLU A 83 17.69 13.81 -2.96
C GLU A 83 16.81 12.81 -2.18
N PRO A 84 15.91 12.05 -2.86
CA PRO A 84 15.11 11.06 -2.17
C PRO A 84 15.96 9.93 -1.56
N LEU A 85 15.95 9.75 -0.23
CA LEU A 85 16.87 8.82 0.48
C LEU A 85 16.87 7.35 0.03
N TYR A 86 15.75 6.78 -0.44
CA TYR A 86 15.73 5.40 -0.95
C TYR A 86 16.54 5.19 -2.24
N ASN A 87 16.92 6.24 -2.97
CA ASN A 87 17.62 6.08 -4.24
C ASN A 87 19.08 5.64 -4.02
N ASP A 88 19.60 5.89 -2.81
CA ASP A 88 20.96 5.55 -2.41
C ASP A 88 21.09 4.13 -1.81
N MET A 89 19.98 3.38 -1.77
CA MET A 89 19.91 2.08 -1.12
C MET A 89 20.13 0.94 -2.12
N THR A 90 21.22 0.18 -1.96
CA THR A 90 21.48 -1.04 -2.75
C THR A 90 20.82 -2.30 -2.17
N ILE A 91 20.07 -2.15 -1.07
CA ILE A 91 19.42 -3.24 -0.35
C ILE A 91 18.13 -3.60 -1.11
N PRO A 92 17.86 -4.89 -1.39
CA PRO A 92 16.56 -5.30 -1.94
C PRO A 92 15.41 -4.87 -1.02
N VAL A 93 14.36 -4.28 -1.61
CA VAL A 93 13.22 -3.75 -0.86
C VAL A 93 11.93 -4.48 -1.22
N ILE A 94 11.15 -4.85 -0.20
CA ILE A 94 9.76 -5.29 -0.35
C ILE A 94 8.86 -4.20 0.24
N HIS A 95 8.09 -3.53 -0.62
CA HIS A 95 7.03 -2.64 -0.22
C HIS A 95 5.73 -3.42 -0.03
N VAL A 96 5.15 -3.34 1.17
CA VAL A 96 3.86 -3.94 1.49
C VAL A 96 2.87 -2.79 1.72
N LEU A 97 1.91 -2.66 0.81
CA LEU A 97 1.00 -1.52 0.73
C LEU A 97 -0.42 -1.93 1.14
N PHE A 98 -0.94 -1.28 2.18
CA PHE A 98 -2.27 -1.53 2.76
C PHE A 98 -3.30 -0.47 2.40
N ARG A 99 -2.96 0.47 1.51
CA ARG A 99 -3.90 1.37 0.81
C ARG A 99 -3.93 1.06 -0.69
N ARG A 100 -4.87 1.66 -1.42
CA ARG A 100 -4.97 1.47 -2.87
C ARG A 100 -3.82 2.21 -3.58
N PRO A 101 -3.33 1.72 -4.75
CA PRO A 101 -2.19 2.31 -5.45
C PRO A 101 -2.31 3.81 -5.74
N TRP A 102 -3.50 4.27 -6.15
CA TRP A 102 -3.75 5.67 -6.46
C TRP A 102 -3.66 6.60 -5.23
N GLU A 103 -3.69 6.07 -4.01
CA GLU A 103 -3.42 6.85 -2.79
C GLU A 103 -1.92 7.09 -2.58
N TYR A 104 -1.07 6.34 -3.29
CA TYR A 104 0.38 6.49 -3.30
C TYR A 104 0.90 7.07 -4.61
N HIS A 105 0.04 7.61 -5.48
CA HIS A 105 0.36 8.00 -6.85
C HIS A 105 1.69 8.77 -6.97
N THR A 106 1.86 9.82 -6.16
CA THR A 106 3.10 10.61 -6.11
C THR A 106 4.33 9.75 -5.82
N PHE A 107 4.24 8.79 -4.90
CA PHE A 107 5.39 7.96 -4.53
C PHE A 107 5.65 6.82 -5.52
N MET A 108 4.59 6.26 -6.10
CA MET A 108 4.69 5.18 -7.10
C MET A 108 5.35 5.65 -8.41
N ILE A 109 5.32 6.96 -8.71
CA ILE A 109 6.04 7.54 -9.86
C ILE A 109 7.54 7.74 -9.56
N TRP A 110 7.88 8.08 -8.32
CA TRP A 110 9.21 8.53 -7.94
C TRP A 110 10.14 7.40 -7.51
N ARG A 111 9.61 6.24 -7.11
CA ARG A 111 10.37 5.18 -6.43
C ARG A 111 10.16 3.84 -7.11
N CYS A 112 11.04 3.55 -8.06
CA CYS A 112 11.03 2.31 -8.82
C CYS A 112 12.46 1.83 -9.04
N ASN A 113 13.20 1.51 -7.97
CA ASN A 113 14.46 0.80 -8.18
C ASN A 113 14.12 -0.60 -8.71
N PHE A 114 14.92 -1.10 -9.67
CA PHE A 114 14.68 -2.38 -10.35
C PHE A 114 14.62 -3.57 -9.37
N ILE A 115 15.16 -3.41 -8.17
CA ILE A 115 15.25 -4.43 -7.12
C ILE A 115 14.04 -4.45 -6.17
N ASP A 116 13.07 -3.54 -6.37
CA ASP A 116 11.92 -3.41 -5.48
C ASP A 116 10.79 -4.37 -5.86
N ARG A 117 10.15 -4.95 -4.86
CA ARG A 117 8.95 -5.78 -5.01
C ARG A 117 7.79 -5.18 -4.24
N PHE A 118 6.63 -5.13 -4.87
CA PHE A 118 5.41 -4.58 -4.31
C PHE A 118 4.40 -5.67 -4.02
N TYR A 119 3.88 -5.67 -2.80
CA TYR A 119 2.69 -6.43 -2.40
C TYR A 119 1.59 -5.44 -2.08
N ILE A 120 0.50 -5.50 -2.84
CA ILE A 120 -0.64 -4.59 -2.70
C ILE A 120 -1.83 -5.30 -2.07
N LEU A 121 -2.67 -4.55 -1.37
CA LEU A 121 -3.78 -5.10 -0.60
C LEU A 121 -4.82 -5.85 -1.45
N VAL A 122 -5.26 -5.26 -2.56
CA VAL A 122 -6.35 -5.79 -3.38
C VAL A 122 -5.81 -6.45 -4.65
N PRO A 123 -6.16 -7.71 -4.97
CA PRO A 123 -5.63 -8.41 -6.14
C PRO A 123 -5.88 -7.72 -7.48
N GLU A 124 -7.04 -7.09 -7.63
CA GLU A 124 -7.43 -6.37 -8.85
C GLU A 124 -6.46 -5.22 -9.19
N ASP A 125 -5.90 -4.59 -8.16
CA ASP A 125 -4.97 -3.47 -8.31
C ASP A 125 -3.64 -3.88 -8.96
N VAL A 126 -3.34 -5.17 -9.09
CA VAL A 126 -2.09 -5.63 -9.73
C VAL A 126 -2.12 -5.19 -11.19
N SER A 127 -3.30 -5.29 -11.82
CA SER A 127 -3.52 -4.84 -13.18
C SER A 127 -3.45 -3.31 -13.30
N HIS A 128 -4.02 -2.57 -12.34
CA HIS A 128 -3.90 -1.13 -12.22
C HIS A 128 -2.44 -0.69 -12.20
N VAL A 129 -1.63 -1.30 -11.32
CA VAL A 129 -0.23 -0.93 -11.17
C VAL A 129 0.55 -1.16 -12.46
N ARG A 130 0.34 -2.30 -13.13
CA ARG A 130 1.00 -2.58 -14.41
C ARG A 130 0.59 -1.63 -15.51
N LYS A 131 -0.67 -1.16 -15.50
CA LYS A 131 -1.20 -0.24 -16.52
C LYS A 131 -0.64 1.17 -16.35
N TYR A 132 -0.68 1.72 -15.13
CA TYR A 132 -0.39 3.14 -14.91
C TYR A 132 1.02 3.42 -14.35
N TYR A 133 1.63 2.47 -13.64
CA TYR A 133 2.97 2.61 -13.04
C TYR A 133 3.98 1.68 -13.72
N HIS A 134 4.20 1.88 -15.02
CA HIS A 134 5.01 1.02 -15.90
C HIS A 134 6.46 0.77 -15.44
N LYS A 135 7.00 1.59 -14.54
CA LYS A 135 8.35 1.40 -13.96
C LYS A 135 8.38 0.35 -12.85
N ILE A 136 7.22 -0.04 -12.31
CA ILE A 136 7.09 -1.08 -11.30
C ILE A 136 6.98 -2.43 -11.99
N LEU A 137 8.08 -3.18 -11.98
CA LEU A 137 8.18 -4.45 -12.70
C LEU A 137 7.76 -5.66 -11.87
N ASN A 138 7.84 -5.58 -10.54
CA ASN A 138 7.56 -6.70 -9.64
C ASN A 138 6.43 -6.34 -8.68
N VAL A 139 5.21 -6.61 -9.11
CA VAL A 139 3.99 -6.37 -8.33
C VAL A 139 3.18 -7.64 -8.19
N LYS A 140 2.79 -7.94 -6.94
CA LYS A 140 1.94 -9.05 -6.52
C LYS A 140 0.86 -8.53 -5.57
N SER A 141 -0.18 -9.31 -5.38
CA SER A 141 -1.16 -9.06 -4.33
C SER A 141 -0.71 -9.71 -3.02
N LEU A 142 -1.20 -9.18 -1.89
CA LEU A 142 -1.30 -9.94 -0.66
C LEU A 142 -2.17 -11.18 -0.89
N LYS A 143 -1.95 -12.23 -0.08
CA LYS A 143 -2.78 -13.43 -0.14
C LYS A 143 -4.16 -13.11 0.42
N GLU A 144 -5.21 -13.46 -0.32
CA GLU A 144 -6.61 -13.13 0.03
C GLU A 144 -6.99 -13.61 1.43
N ASP A 145 -6.58 -14.84 1.79
CA ASP A 145 -6.89 -15.45 3.08
C ASP A 145 -6.08 -14.85 4.26
N LEU A 146 -5.21 -13.87 4.03
CA LEU A 146 -4.37 -13.30 5.08
C LEU A 146 -5.20 -12.67 6.20
N PHE A 147 -6.35 -12.08 5.89
CA PHE A 147 -7.13 -11.30 6.86
C PHE A 147 -8.34 -12.04 7.43
N GLY A 148 -8.71 -13.19 6.84
CA GLY A 148 -9.93 -13.92 7.20
C GLY A 148 -11.24 -13.18 6.86
N SER A 149 -11.16 -12.09 6.10
CA SER A 149 -12.26 -11.24 5.62
C SER A 149 -11.94 -10.68 4.24
N ASP A 150 -12.91 -10.02 3.59
CA ASP A 150 -12.65 -9.32 2.32
C ASP A 150 -11.61 -8.21 2.54
N VAL A 151 -10.67 -8.07 1.61
CA VAL A 151 -9.58 -7.09 1.65
C VAL A 151 -10.07 -5.64 1.50
N ARG A 152 -11.23 -5.42 0.86
CA ARG A 152 -11.83 -4.08 0.72
C ARG A 152 -12.33 -3.54 2.06
N ASP A 153 -12.79 -4.45 2.92
CA ASP A 153 -13.20 -4.11 4.27
C ASP A 153 -11.99 -3.60 5.07
N ILE A 154 -10.84 -4.28 4.92
CA ILE A 154 -9.57 -3.91 5.55
C ILE A 154 -9.14 -2.49 5.16
N TRP A 155 -9.26 -2.15 3.87
CA TRP A 155 -8.93 -0.83 3.38
C TRP A 155 -9.78 0.28 4.03
N SER A 156 -11.10 0.07 4.14
CA SER A 156 -12.02 1.06 4.74
C SER A 156 -11.81 1.29 6.24
N MET A 157 -11.13 0.38 6.93
CA MET A 157 -11.01 0.40 8.38
C MET A 157 -10.19 1.56 8.93
N GLU A 158 -9.17 2.01 8.20
CA GLU A 158 -8.23 3.03 8.65
C GLU A 158 -8.87 4.42 8.78
N HIS A 159 -10.05 4.61 8.19
CA HIS A 159 -10.71 5.90 8.12
C HIS A 159 -11.89 5.99 9.09
N ASP A 160 -12.01 7.12 9.79
CA ASP A 160 -13.15 7.45 10.62
C ASP A 160 -14.36 7.84 9.76
N GLU A 161 -15.51 7.26 10.07
CA GLU A 161 -16.74 7.47 9.30
C GLU A 161 -17.18 8.95 9.30
N LYS A 162 -17.13 9.62 10.46
CA LYS A 162 -17.55 11.03 10.55
C LYS A 162 -16.60 11.95 9.80
N ILE A 163 -15.30 11.63 9.80
CA ILE A 163 -14.31 12.35 8.98
C ILE A 163 -14.60 12.13 7.49
N LEU A 164 -14.88 10.89 7.07
CA LEU A 164 -15.23 10.61 5.68
C LEU A 164 -16.52 11.31 5.24
N GLU A 165 -17.54 11.37 6.10
CA GLU A 165 -18.77 12.13 5.85
C GLU A 165 -18.49 13.63 5.68
N GLN A 166 -17.66 14.20 6.55
CA GLN A 166 -17.26 15.62 6.44
C GLN A 166 -16.50 15.89 5.14
N ILE A 167 -15.55 15.02 4.77
CA ILE A 167 -14.84 15.12 3.50
C ILE A 167 -15.83 15.05 2.34
N TYR A 168 -16.74 14.06 2.35
CA TYR A 168 -17.75 13.90 1.31
C TYR A 168 -18.61 15.15 1.11
N ILE A 169 -19.02 15.82 2.19
CA ILE A 169 -19.79 17.07 2.13
C ILE A 169 -19.00 18.20 1.45
N THR A 170 -17.68 18.23 1.63
CA THR A 170 -16.80 19.25 1.03
C THR A 170 -16.39 18.96 -0.41
N LEU A 171 -16.68 17.76 -0.93
CA LEU A 171 -16.35 17.40 -2.32
C LEU A 171 -17.08 18.32 -3.32
N PRO A 172 -16.47 18.60 -4.48
CA PRO A 172 -17.15 19.28 -5.57
C PRO A 172 -18.40 18.53 -6.03
N ASP A 173 -19.43 19.27 -6.47
CA ASP A 173 -20.73 18.68 -6.83
C ASP A 173 -20.62 17.65 -7.96
N TYR A 174 -19.72 17.86 -8.93
CA TYR A 174 -19.50 16.90 -10.01
C TYR A 174 -18.96 15.56 -9.49
N VAL A 175 -18.11 15.56 -8.45
CA VAL A 175 -17.59 14.35 -7.80
C VAL A 175 -18.72 13.65 -7.06
N LYS A 176 -19.59 14.40 -6.36
CA LYS A 176 -20.75 13.83 -5.67
C LYS A 176 -21.72 13.16 -6.63
N VAL A 177 -22.05 13.81 -7.75
CA VAL A 177 -22.92 13.25 -8.80
C VAL A 177 -22.31 11.98 -9.39
N LEU A 178 -21.01 11.99 -9.69
CA LEU A 178 -20.30 10.80 -10.15
C LEU A 178 -20.33 9.69 -9.07
N GLY A 179 -20.14 10.05 -7.81
CA GLY A 179 -20.20 9.16 -6.65
C GLY A 179 -21.56 8.50 -6.46
N GLU A 180 -22.65 9.25 -6.57
CA GLU A 180 -24.01 8.71 -6.48
C GLU A 180 -24.31 7.72 -7.61
N ARG A 181 -23.90 8.04 -8.83
CA ARG A 181 -24.03 7.13 -9.97
C ARG A 181 -23.21 5.87 -9.79
N TRP A 182 -21.97 6.01 -9.33
CA TRP A 182 -21.07 4.91 -9.03
C TRP A 182 -21.67 3.99 -7.97
N LYS A 183 -22.16 4.54 -6.85
CA LYS A 183 -22.84 3.79 -5.77
C LYS A 183 -24.03 3.00 -6.31
N ALA A 184 -24.89 3.64 -7.11
CA ALA A 184 -26.06 2.99 -7.69
C ALA A 184 -25.71 1.78 -8.58
N ILE A 185 -24.56 1.81 -9.26
CA ILE A 185 -24.09 0.67 -10.06
C ILE A 185 -23.49 -0.43 -9.16
N MET A 186 -22.70 -0.06 -8.16
CA MET A 186 -22.15 -1.01 -7.17
C MET A 186 -23.26 -1.77 -6.43
N ASP A 187 -24.32 -1.08 -6.01
CA ASP A 187 -25.48 -1.69 -5.33
C ASP A 187 -26.21 -2.70 -6.23
N GLN A 188 -26.22 -2.48 -7.55
CA GLN A 188 -26.86 -3.37 -8.54
C GLN A 188 -25.97 -4.55 -8.95
N LYS A 189 -24.65 -4.37 -8.95
CA LYS A 189 -23.67 -5.35 -9.44
C LYS A 189 -22.60 -5.58 -8.37
N LYS A 190 -22.76 -6.67 -7.61
CA LYS A 190 -21.80 -7.08 -6.57
C LYS A 190 -20.39 -7.44 -7.05
N THR A 191 -20.07 -7.34 -8.35
CA THR A 191 -18.88 -8.00 -8.93
C THR A 191 -17.99 -7.13 -9.82
N SER A 192 -18.29 -5.86 -10.07
CA SER A 192 -17.34 -4.96 -10.75
C SER A 192 -16.60 -4.15 -9.70
N GLY A 193 -15.27 -4.26 -9.63
CA GLY A 193 -14.45 -3.51 -8.68
C GLY A 193 -14.62 -1.99 -8.79
N GLU A 194 -14.00 -1.23 -7.88
CA GLU A 194 -14.18 0.23 -7.81
C GLU A 194 -13.78 0.93 -9.12
N GLU A 195 -12.63 0.53 -9.68
CA GLU A 195 -12.06 1.08 -10.92
C GLU A 195 -12.98 0.80 -12.13
N ASP A 196 -13.35 -0.46 -12.34
CA ASP A 196 -14.24 -0.88 -13.44
C ASP A 196 -15.57 -0.14 -13.41
N THR A 197 -16.15 0.00 -12.22
CA THR A 197 -17.42 0.69 -12.05
C THR A 197 -17.28 2.18 -12.33
N LEU A 198 -16.17 2.81 -11.93
CA LEU A 198 -15.88 4.21 -12.24
C LEU A 198 -15.68 4.42 -13.75
N GLN A 199 -14.89 3.55 -14.40
CA GLN A 199 -14.65 3.64 -15.83
C GLN A 199 -15.94 3.52 -16.64
N ARG A 200 -16.85 2.65 -16.19
CA ARG A 200 -18.19 2.55 -16.75
C ARG A 200 -19.00 3.83 -16.54
N CYS A 201 -18.99 4.42 -15.35
CA CYS A 201 -19.69 5.69 -15.10
C CYS A 201 -19.23 6.78 -16.07
N LEU A 202 -17.91 6.93 -16.26
CA LEU A 202 -17.31 7.90 -17.17
C LEU A 202 -17.70 7.63 -18.63
N THR A 203 -17.68 6.37 -19.03
CA THR A 203 -18.08 5.95 -20.40
C THR A 203 -19.56 6.27 -20.65
N GLU A 204 -20.46 6.00 -19.71
CA GLU A 204 -21.89 6.24 -19.89
C GLU A 204 -22.27 7.73 -19.91
N ILE A 205 -21.43 8.63 -19.37
CA ILE A 205 -21.59 10.10 -19.53
C ILE A 205 -20.86 10.65 -20.77
N GLY A 206 -20.16 9.80 -21.53
CA GLY A 206 -19.36 10.23 -22.69
C GLY A 206 -18.13 11.06 -22.29
N PHE A 207 -17.63 10.92 -21.06
CA PHE A 207 -16.43 11.61 -20.62
C PHE A 207 -15.19 10.85 -21.10
N VAL A 208 -14.40 11.51 -21.93
CA VAL A 208 -13.14 10.98 -22.45
C VAL A 208 -12.01 11.63 -21.65
N CYS A 209 -11.26 10.82 -20.92
CA CYS A 209 -10.11 11.26 -20.13
C CYS A 209 -8.83 10.55 -20.59
N SER A 210 -7.71 11.25 -20.44
CA SER A 210 -6.37 10.66 -20.45
C SER A 210 -6.14 9.77 -19.22
N ASP A 211 -5.06 8.98 -19.23
CA ASP A 211 -4.69 8.15 -18.08
C ASP A 211 -4.37 9.00 -16.83
N GLU A 212 -3.74 10.17 -17.01
CA GLU A 212 -3.43 11.10 -15.90
C GLU A 212 -4.73 11.67 -15.29
N GLU A 213 -5.64 12.16 -16.12
CA GLU A 213 -6.95 12.65 -15.66
C GLU A 213 -7.77 11.55 -14.98
N TYR A 214 -7.64 10.30 -15.45
CA TYR A 214 -8.32 9.17 -14.82
C TYR A 214 -7.78 8.89 -13.41
N LEU A 215 -6.46 8.94 -13.21
CA LEU A 215 -5.82 8.77 -11.91
C LEU A 215 -6.22 9.89 -10.94
N ASP A 216 -6.32 11.14 -11.41
CA ASP A 216 -6.84 12.25 -10.62
C ASP A 216 -8.30 12.03 -10.19
N ILE A 217 -9.14 11.51 -11.08
CA ILE A 217 -10.53 11.18 -10.76
C ILE A 217 -10.59 10.05 -9.72
N LEU A 218 -9.77 8.99 -9.87
CA LEU A 218 -9.68 7.91 -8.87
C LEU A 218 -9.29 8.45 -7.50
N PHE A 219 -8.32 9.36 -7.45
CA PHE A 219 -7.89 10.00 -6.21
C PHE A 219 -9.01 10.86 -5.59
N MET A 220 -9.70 11.68 -6.38
CA MET A 220 -10.84 12.47 -5.90
C MET A 220 -12.00 11.59 -5.39
N MET A 221 -12.19 10.41 -5.96
CA MET A 221 -13.24 9.46 -5.59
C MET A 221 -12.90 8.60 -4.36
N GLN A 222 -11.66 8.65 -3.84
CA GLN A 222 -11.19 7.84 -2.72
C GLN A 222 -12.14 7.89 -1.51
N SER A 223 -12.55 9.09 -1.08
CA SER A 223 -13.46 9.25 0.07
C SER A 223 -14.85 8.68 -0.18
N VAL A 224 -15.32 8.71 -1.44
CA VAL A 224 -16.60 8.10 -1.86
C VAL A 224 -16.53 6.59 -1.73
N PHE A 225 -15.44 5.98 -2.20
CA PHE A 225 -15.22 4.53 -2.13
C PHE A 225 -15.08 4.05 -0.69
N LEU A 226 -14.26 4.73 0.10
CA LEU A 226 -14.04 4.42 1.51
C LEU A 226 -15.35 4.51 2.31
N LEU A 227 -16.13 5.58 2.11
CA LEU A 227 -17.41 5.76 2.80
C LEU A 227 -18.42 4.68 2.41
N TYR A 228 -18.46 4.28 1.14
CA TYR A 228 -19.34 3.20 0.68
C TYR A 228 -19.04 1.88 1.39
N HIS A 229 -17.78 1.46 1.42
CA HIS A 229 -17.37 0.22 2.09
C HIS A 229 -17.59 0.29 3.60
N LYS A 230 -17.33 1.44 4.22
CA LYS A 230 -17.58 1.66 5.65
C LYS A 230 -19.05 1.45 6.03
N ILE A 231 -19.97 1.92 5.20
CA ILE A 231 -21.42 1.82 5.44
C ILE A 231 -21.95 0.41 5.14
N GLN A 232 -21.52 -0.19 4.02
CA GLN A 232 -22.01 -1.52 3.60
C GLN A 232 -21.43 -2.65 4.45
N HIS A 233 -20.20 -2.49 4.93
CA HIS A 233 -19.44 -3.49 5.67
C HIS A 233 -18.84 -2.85 6.93
N PRO A 234 -19.66 -2.59 7.98
CA PRO A 234 -19.16 -2.03 9.22
C PRO A 234 -18.28 -3.06 9.94
N VAL A 235 -16.98 -3.03 9.64
CA VAL A 235 -16.02 -3.95 10.25
C VAL A 235 -15.58 -3.40 11.60
N ASP A 236 -15.75 -4.24 12.62
CA ASP A 236 -15.22 -3.99 13.95
C ASP A 236 -13.69 -4.08 13.88
N GLN A 237 -13.02 -2.93 14.01
CA GLN A 237 -11.57 -2.81 13.93
C GLN A 237 -10.82 -3.75 14.87
N LYS A 238 -11.47 -4.25 15.94
CA LYS A 238 -10.89 -5.19 16.90
C LYS A 238 -10.86 -6.65 16.43
N LYS A 239 -11.41 -6.97 15.25
CA LYS A 239 -11.61 -8.36 14.78
C LYS A 239 -10.77 -8.76 13.57
N VAL A 240 -10.03 -7.85 12.94
CA VAL A 240 -9.10 -8.26 11.88
C VAL A 240 -7.94 -9.02 12.49
N VAL A 241 -7.79 -10.28 12.10
CA VAL A 241 -6.75 -11.17 12.58
C VAL A 241 -5.96 -11.65 11.38
N LEU A 242 -4.69 -11.27 11.34
CA LEU A 242 -3.74 -11.80 10.36
C LEU A 242 -3.53 -13.29 10.60
N GLN A 243 -3.78 -14.10 9.58
CA GLN A 243 -3.63 -15.56 9.64
C GLN A 243 -2.15 -15.93 9.61
N GLU A 244 -1.62 -16.44 10.73
CA GLU A 244 -0.19 -16.75 10.88
C GLU A 244 0.31 -17.72 9.80
N ALA A 245 -0.44 -18.79 9.49
CA ALA A 245 -0.04 -19.77 8.48
C ALA A 245 0.06 -19.18 7.06
N VAL A 246 -0.83 -18.25 6.71
CA VAL A 246 -0.80 -17.55 5.42
C VAL A 246 0.41 -16.61 5.39
N MET A 247 0.65 -15.90 6.48
CA MET A 247 1.80 -15.02 6.66
C MET A 247 3.13 -15.78 6.57
N GLU A 248 3.24 -16.98 7.15
CA GLU A 248 4.42 -17.83 7.03
C GLU A 248 4.75 -18.15 5.57
N THR A 249 3.72 -18.51 4.79
CA THR A 249 3.88 -18.80 3.36
C THR A 249 4.29 -17.55 2.58
N MET A 250 3.77 -16.39 2.94
CA MET A 250 4.19 -15.12 2.35
C MET A 250 5.65 -14.79 2.68
N LEU A 251 6.07 -15.00 3.92
CA LEU A 251 7.46 -14.79 4.33
C LEU A 251 8.41 -15.74 3.58
N ASP A 252 8.01 -16.97 3.29
CA ASP A 252 8.81 -17.86 2.43
C ASP A 252 9.04 -17.26 1.03
N GLU A 253 8.02 -16.61 0.46
CA GLU A 253 8.16 -15.89 -0.82
C GLU A 253 9.03 -14.64 -0.71
N PHE A 254 8.99 -13.94 0.43
CA PHE A 254 9.79 -12.74 0.68
C PHE A 254 11.28 -13.11 0.80
N LEU A 255 11.59 -14.22 1.46
CA LEU A 255 12.95 -14.73 1.63
C LEU A 255 13.51 -15.34 0.34
N ASN A 256 12.66 -15.64 -0.64
CA ASN A 256 13.09 -16.06 -1.97
C ASN A 256 13.43 -14.84 -2.86
N THR A 257 14.73 -14.57 -2.97
CA THR A 257 15.32 -13.46 -3.74
C THR A 257 15.63 -13.78 -5.19
N GLU A 258 15.15 -14.90 -5.74
CA GLU A 258 15.09 -15.08 -7.19
C GLU A 258 14.01 -14.14 -7.76
N PHE A 259 14.38 -12.88 -7.98
CA PHE A 259 13.53 -11.87 -8.58
C PHE A 259 13.33 -12.21 -10.07
N GLN A 260 12.34 -13.05 -10.38
CA GLN A 260 11.87 -13.19 -11.75
C GLN A 260 11.24 -11.87 -12.19
N VAL A 261 11.99 -11.07 -12.95
CA VAL A 261 11.44 -9.92 -13.66
C VAL A 261 10.71 -10.47 -14.89
N SER A 262 9.38 -10.56 -14.78
CA SER A 262 8.53 -10.91 -15.92
C SER A 262 8.20 -9.64 -16.68
N LEU A 263 8.73 -9.49 -17.90
CA LEU A 263 8.42 -8.40 -18.82
C LEU A 263 7.08 -8.62 -19.58
N LEU A 264 6.15 -9.37 -19.00
CA LEU A 264 4.87 -9.77 -19.62
C LEU A 264 3.69 -9.05 -18.97
#